data_AF-A0A2N5G667-F1
#
_entry.id   AF-A0A2N5G667-F1
#
_cell.length_a   1.000
_cell.length_b   1.000
_cell.length_c   1.000
_cell.angle_alpha   90.00
_cell.angle_beta   90.00
_cell.angle_gamma   90.00
#
_symmetry.space_group_name_H-M   'P 1'
#
loop_
_entity.id
_entity.type
_entity.pdbx_description
1 polymer ?
#
loop_
_entity_poly.entity_id
_entity_poly.type
_entity_poly.pdbx_seq_one_letter_code
_entity_poly.pdbx_strand_id
1 'polypeptide(L)'
;MIKKTDSFKEYKKLLDEPLLHETVQEAVPIGRVARFEFDFKNDEDEIVKVNSYLTYVIDYEKGTLEEYIVDYSELYTSKRIALHNLIEETVEYHDVSQVEGFQEYISEIENNLEQELNEAKEEEALQASDGSGAAIQAAGTVCWQCSKYETSKSNRSSWCDYFFSVGCGAIGMKTTIAGWLLCSGVQGVACWIPSYRICVQGKWTSICPM
;
A
#
# COMPACT_ATOMS: atom_id res chain seq x y z
N MET A 1 -12.75 -12.07 17.27
CA MET A 1 -13.71 -11.12 16.68
C MET A 1 -13.51 -11.10 15.17
N ILE A 2 -12.47 -10.41 14.68
CA ILE A 2 -11.99 -10.34 13.28
C ILE A 2 -12.37 -11.51 12.36
N LYS A 3 -11.96 -12.76 12.65
CA LYS A 3 -12.24 -13.94 11.78
C LYS A 3 -13.74 -14.24 11.50
N LYS A 4 -14.67 -13.51 12.10
CA LYS A 4 -16.13 -13.63 11.90
C LYS A 4 -16.73 -12.49 11.04
N THR A 5 -15.99 -11.40 10.78
CA THR A 5 -16.47 -10.27 9.96
C THR A 5 -16.62 -10.71 8.51
N ASP A 6 -17.41 -9.98 7.73
CA ASP A 6 -17.61 -10.32 6.31
C ASP A 6 -16.43 -9.87 5.45
N SER A 7 -15.83 -8.70 5.75
CA SER A 7 -14.54 -8.25 5.21
C SER A 7 -13.43 -9.32 5.35
N PHE A 8 -13.28 -9.95 6.53
CA PHE A 8 -12.26 -10.97 6.73
C PHE A 8 -12.52 -12.21 5.87
N LYS A 9 -13.78 -12.56 5.61
CA LYS A 9 -14.15 -13.71 4.76
C LYS A 9 -13.92 -13.40 3.28
N GLU A 10 -14.27 -12.20 2.86
CA GLU A 10 -14.10 -11.66 1.51
C GLU A 10 -12.62 -11.64 1.11
N TYR A 11 -11.81 -10.88 1.85
CA TYR A 11 -10.40 -10.66 1.50
C TYR A 11 -9.48 -11.82 1.90
N LYS A 12 -9.96 -12.81 2.68
CA LYS A 12 -9.17 -13.88 3.32
C LYS A 12 -8.05 -14.50 2.47
N LYS A 13 -8.27 -14.65 1.16
CA LYS A 13 -7.35 -15.31 0.23
C LYS A 13 -6.17 -14.42 -0.20
N LEU A 14 -6.30 -13.11 0.01
CA LEU A 14 -5.34 -12.07 -0.37
C LEU A 14 -4.54 -11.56 0.84
N LEU A 15 -4.96 -11.91 2.07
CA LEU A 15 -4.35 -11.41 3.30
C LEU A 15 -3.08 -12.21 3.66
N ASP A 16 -1.97 -11.50 3.83
CA ASP A 16 -0.74 -12.02 4.43
C ASP A 16 -0.87 -12.18 5.97
N GLU A 17 0.23 -12.50 6.65
CA GLU A 17 0.23 -12.58 8.12
C GLU A 17 -0.07 -11.21 8.76
N PRO A 18 -0.92 -11.15 9.82
CA PRO A 18 -1.30 -9.88 10.41
C PRO A 18 -0.18 -9.27 11.25
N LEU A 19 0.09 -7.98 10.98
CA LEU A 19 0.80 -7.11 11.92
C LEU A 19 -0.15 -6.77 13.07
N LEU A 20 0.18 -7.23 14.28
CA LEU A 20 -0.61 -7.03 15.50
C LEU A 20 0.07 -6.02 16.43
N HIS A 21 -0.70 -5.11 17.02
CA HIS A 21 -0.21 -4.17 18.01
C HIS A 21 -1.26 -3.90 19.09
N GLU A 22 -0.83 -3.83 20.35
CA GLU A 22 -1.71 -3.55 21.48
C GLU A 22 -1.55 -2.10 21.91
N THR A 23 -2.67 -1.40 22.05
CA THR A 23 -2.70 -0.01 22.45
C THR A 23 -2.88 0.09 23.96
N VAL A 24 -2.01 0.85 24.61
CA VAL A 24 -1.88 0.89 26.06
C VAL A 24 -2.01 2.31 26.57
N GLN A 25 -2.86 2.53 27.58
CA GLN A 25 -3.00 3.79 28.31
C GLN A 25 -2.65 3.52 29.78
N GLU A 26 -1.71 4.28 30.36
CA GLU A 26 -1.29 4.13 31.76
C GLU A 26 -0.92 2.68 32.16
N ALA A 27 -0.24 1.96 31.26
CA ALA A 27 0.11 0.53 31.36
C ALA A 27 -1.09 -0.46 31.32
N VAL A 28 -2.31 0.00 31.06
CA VAL A 28 -3.51 -0.82 30.83
C VAL A 28 -3.78 -0.98 29.32
N PRO A 29 -3.90 -2.20 28.78
CA PRO A 29 -4.34 -2.39 27.40
C PRO A 29 -5.80 -1.96 27.22
N ILE A 30 -6.04 -0.97 26.36
CA ILE A 30 -7.38 -0.43 26.07
C ILE A 30 -7.87 -0.75 24.65
N GLY A 31 -7.00 -1.29 23.80
CA GLY A 31 -7.40 -1.81 22.50
C GLY A 31 -6.31 -2.60 21.80
N ARG A 32 -6.63 -3.06 20.59
CA ARG A 32 -5.70 -3.76 19.70
C ARG A 32 -5.98 -3.43 18.25
N VAL A 33 -4.92 -3.14 17.51
CA VAL A 33 -4.94 -3.00 16.06
C VAL A 33 -4.40 -4.28 15.43
N ALA A 34 -5.05 -4.75 14.37
CA ALA A 34 -4.57 -5.84 13.52
C ALA A 34 -4.64 -5.40 12.06
N ARG A 35 -3.51 -5.40 11.35
CA ARG A 35 -3.46 -5.02 9.93
C ARG A 35 -2.98 -6.19 9.10
N PHE A 36 -3.65 -6.42 7.99
CA PHE A 36 -3.28 -7.41 6.99
C PHE A 36 -2.86 -6.66 5.73
N GLU A 37 -1.64 -6.90 5.27
CA GLU A 37 -1.20 -6.40 3.96
C GLU A 37 -1.84 -7.25 2.86
N PHE A 38 -2.26 -6.61 1.77
CA PHE A 38 -2.84 -7.29 0.62
C PHE A 38 -2.79 -6.44 -0.65
N ASP A 39 -2.95 -7.11 -1.80
CA ASP A 39 -3.16 -6.47 -3.09
C ASP A 39 -4.61 -5.95 -3.19
N PHE A 40 -4.78 -4.65 -3.44
CA PHE A 40 -6.09 -4.00 -3.54
C PHE A 40 -6.07 -2.96 -4.64
N LYS A 41 -6.94 -3.15 -5.65
CA LYS A 41 -7.15 -2.26 -6.80
C LYS A 41 -5.91 -1.84 -7.62
N ASN A 42 -4.77 -2.49 -7.46
CA ASN A 42 -3.65 -2.25 -8.37
C ASN A 42 -3.98 -2.90 -9.73
N ASP A 43 -4.02 -2.11 -10.80
CA ASP A 43 -4.35 -2.60 -12.15
C ASP A 43 -3.24 -3.53 -12.67
N GLU A 44 -3.55 -4.50 -13.53
CA GLU A 44 -2.54 -5.47 -14.01
C GLU A 44 -1.37 -4.81 -14.76
N ASP A 45 -1.61 -3.69 -15.45
CA ASP A 45 -0.64 -2.98 -16.29
C ASP A 45 0.19 -1.89 -15.57
N GLU A 46 -0.02 -1.66 -14.26
CA GLU A 46 0.74 -0.63 -13.54
C GLU A 46 2.23 -1.00 -13.37
N ILE A 47 3.10 -0.03 -13.67
CA ILE A 47 4.56 -0.12 -13.53
C ILE A 47 4.97 -0.18 -12.05
N VAL A 48 4.22 0.49 -11.18
CA VAL A 48 4.40 0.50 -9.72
C VAL A 48 3.06 0.14 -9.09
N LYS A 49 3.06 -0.85 -8.21
CA LYS A 49 1.87 -1.27 -7.44
C LYS A 49 2.19 -1.17 -5.96
N VAL A 50 1.38 -0.46 -5.20
CA VAL A 50 1.59 -0.29 -3.75
C VAL A 50 0.52 -1.10 -3.03
N ASN A 51 0.93 -1.99 -2.13
CA ASN A 51 -0.02 -2.81 -1.38
C ASN A 51 -0.82 -1.96 -0.38
N SER A 52 -1.99 -2.46 0.00
CA SER A 52 -2.91 -1.78 0.91
C SER A 52 -3.07 -2.53 2.23
N TYR A 53 -3.65 -1.88 3.24
CA TYR A 53 -3.84 -2.47 4.57
C TYR A 53 -5.32 -2.60 4.95
N LEU A 54 -5.78 -3.84 5.12
CA LEU A 54 -7.05 -4.15 5.79
C LEU A 54 -6.81 -4.10 7.30
N THR A 55 -7.35 -3.07 7.95
CA THR A 55 -7.10 -2.69 9.34
C THR A 55 -8.33 -2.94 10.20
N TYR A 56 -8.14 -3.67 11.29
CA TYR A 56 -9.15 -3.92 12.31
C TYR A 56 -8.74 -3.22 13.60
N VAL A 57 -9.67 -2.47 14.20
CA VAL A 57 -9.46 -1.75 15.45
C VAL A 57 -10.43 -2.29 16.49
N ILE A 58 -9.89 -2.87 17.56
CA ILE A 58 -10.65 -3.39 18.69
C ILE A 58 -10.55 -2.39 19.84
N ASP A 59 -11.66 -1.80 20.23
CA ASP A 59 -11.82 -0.97 21.44
C ASP A 59 -12.29 -1.88 22.58
N TYR A 60 -11.46 -2.10 23.60
CA TYR A 60 -11.79 -2.98 24.72
C TYR A 60 -12.76 -2.33 25.72
N GLU A 61 -12.80 -1.00 25.81
CA GLU A 61 -13.68 -0.28 26.73
C GLU A 61 -15.13 -0.30 26.25
N LYS A 62 -15.33 -0.10 24.94
CA LYS A 62 -16.66 -0.13 24.31
C LYS A 62 -17.06 -1.51 23.80
N GLY A 63 -16.10 -2.43 23.64
CA GLY A 63 -16.32 -3.74 23.02
C GLY A 63 -16.64 -3.66 21.53
N THR A 64 -16.25 -2.57 20.85
CA THR A 64 -16.51 -2.34 19.42
C THR A 64 -15.37 -2.86 18.54
N LEU A 65 -15.73 -3.20 17.31
CA LEU A 65 -14.81 -3.50 16.22
C LEU A 65 -15.07 -2.50 15.11
N GLU A 66 -14.02 -1.81 14.66
CA GLU A 66 -14.04 -1.00 13.46
C GLU A 66 -13.12 -1.61 12.40
N GLU A 67 -13.47 -1.37 11.14
CA GLU A 67 -12.94 -2.09 9.98
C GLU A 67 -12.66 -1.10 8.85
N TYR A 68 -11.40 -1.02 8.42
CA TYR A 68 -10.93 -0.02 7.46
C TYR A 68 -10.05 -0.64 6.38
N ILE A 69 -10.10 -0.10 5.16
CA ILE A 69 -9.01 -0.29 4.19
C ILE A 69 -8.26 1.04 4.05
N VAL A 70 -6.96 1.01 4.31
CA VAL A 70 -6.05 2.10 3.92
C VAL A 70 -5.49 1.73 2.55
N ASP A 71 -6.00 2.42 1.54
CA ASP A 71 -5.80 2.16 0.11
C ASP A 71 -4.69 3.07 -0.44
N TYR A 72 -3.59 2.44 -0.85
CA TYR A 72 -2.38 3.11 -1.33
C TYR A 72 -2.17 2.98 -2.85
N SER A 73 -3.12 2.38 -3.58
CA SER A 73 -3.02 2.20 -5.05
C SER A 73 -2.71 3.51 -5.78
N GLU A 74 -3.43 4.59 -5.44
CA GLU A 74 -3.23 5.95 -5.98
C GLU A 74 -2.00 6.71 -5.43
N LEU A 75 -1.17 6.12 -4.55
CA LEU A 75 -0.06 6.83 -3.90
C LEU A 75 1.01 7.25 -4.91
N TYR A 76 1.45 6.34 -5.77
CA TYR A 76 2.52 6.63 -6.72
C TYR A 76 2.04 7.55 -7.85
N THR A 77 0.88 7.25 -8.42
CA THR A 77 0.35 7.94 -9.62
C THR A 77 -0.26 9.30 -9.31
N SER A 78 -1.00 9.43 -8.21
CA SER A 78 -1.80 10.62 -7.88
C SER A 78 -1.40 11.29 -6.56
N LYS A 79 -0.41 10.75 -5.84
CA LYS A 79 0.03 11.23 -4.52
C LYS A 79 -1.12 11.30 -3.51
N ARG A 80 -1.98 10.26 -3.53
CA ARG A 80 -3.18 10.15 -2.70
C ARG A 80 -3.27 8.83 -1.95
N ILE A 81 -4.00 8.86 -0.85
CA ILE A 81 -4.39 7.68 -0.07
C ILE A 81 -5.90 7.77 0.13
N ALA A 82 -6.61 6.66 -0.01
CA ALA A 82 -8.02 6.56 0.35
C ALA A 82 -8.21 5.77 1.65
N LEU A 83 -9.13 6.23 2.51
CA LEU A 83 -9.58 5.53 3.70
C LEU A 83 -11.01 5.06 3.48
N HIS A 84 -11.19 3.75 3.33
CA HIS A 84 -12.50 3.11 3.25
C HIS A 84 -12.94 2.71 4.66
N ASN A 85 -14.02 3.26 5.18
CA ASN A 85 -14.68 2.77 6.39
C ASN A 85 -15.67 1.67 5.98
N LEU A 86 -15.36 0.41 6.32
CA LEU A 86 -16.17 -0.74 5.92
C LEU A 86 -17.44 -0.91 6.77
N ILE A 87 -17.59 -0.17 7.87
CA ILE A 87 -18.77 -0.18 8.73
C ILE A 87 -19.78 0.89 8.31
N GLU A 88 -19.30 2.08 7.92
CA GLU A 88 -20.13 3.20 7.48
C GLU A 88 -20.32 3.26 5.95
N GLU A 89 -19.62 2.40 5.20
CA GLU A 89 -19.59 2.38 3.73
C GLU A 89 -19.11 3.71 3.10
N THR A 90 -18.28 4.46 3.83
CA THR A 90 -17.73 5.75 3.40
C THR A 90 -16.30 5.64 2.87
N VAL A 91 -15.92 6.56 1.99
CA VAL A 91 -14.56 6.66 1.44
C VAL A 91 -14.08 8.11 1.53
N GLU A 92 -12.97 8.33 2.22
CA GLU A 92 -12.29 9.62 2.30
C GLU A 92 -10.98 9.60 1.50
N TYR A 93 -10.69 10.68 0.79
CA TYR A 93 -9.47 10.82 -0.01
C TYR A 93 -8.56 11.89 0.60
N HIS A 94 -7.28 11.57 0.75
CA HIS A 94 -6.28 12.46 1.32
C HIS A 94 -5.14 12.70 0.33
N ASP A 95 -4.89 13.97 0.01
CA ASP A 95 -3.70 14.40 -0.75
C ASP A 95 -2.48 14.36 0.17
N VAL A 96 -1.45 13.61 -0.23
CA VAL A 96 -0.19 13.47 0.50
C VAL A 96 1.02 14.02 -0.29
N SER A 97 0.77 14.80 -1.34
CA SER A 97 1.82 15.40 -2.18
C SER A 97 2.76 16.36 -1.42
N GLN A 98 2.29 16.94 -0.31
CA GLN A 98 3.05 17.84 0.56
C GLN A 98 3.57 17.15 1.83
N VAL A 99 3.34 15.85 1.99
CA VAL A 99 3.84 15.09 3.15
C VAL A 99 5.24 14.59 2.83
N GLU A 100 6.24 15.22 3.46
CA GLU A 100 7.68 14.93 3.31
C GLU A 100 7.98 13.43 3.26
N GLY A 101 7.51 12.66 4.24
CA GLY A 101 7.76 11.21 4.27
C GLY A 101 7.13 10.39 3.13
N PHE A 102 5.94 10.78 2.64
CA PHE A 102 5.39 10.15 1.44
C PHE A 102 6.15 10.57 0.19
N GLN A 103 6.74 11.77 0.15
CA GLN A 103 7.67 12.15 -0.92
C GLN A 103 8.98 11.35 -0.84
N GLU A 104 9.57 11.16 0.34
CA GLU A 104 10.76 10.31 0.54
C GLU A 104 10.50 8.88 0.05
N TYR A 105 9.37 8.28 0.41
CA TYR A 105 9.01 6.93 -0.02
C TYR A 105 8.68 6.83 -1.51
N ILE A 106 7.99 7.82 -2.09
CA ILE A 106 7.80 7.87 -3.55
C ILE A 106 9.15 7.98 -4.26
N SER A 107 10.08 8.79 -3.75
CA SER A 107 11.43 8.87 -4.32
C SER A 107 12.28 7.62 -4.08
N GLU A 108 12.05 6.86 -3.00
CA GLU A 108 12.64 5.50 -2.86
C GLU A 108 12.16 4.57 -3.99
N ILE A 109 10.85 4.57 -4.27
CA ILE A 109 10.27 3.81 -5.38
C ILE A 109 10.85 4.28 -6.72
N GLU A 110 10.92 5.59 -6.98
CA GLU A 110 11.47 6.17 -8.22
C GLU A 110 12.94 5.74 -8.43
N ASN A 111 13.77 5.83 -7.40
CA ASN A 111 15.19 5.44 -7.46
C ASN A 111 15.35 3.93 -7.70
N ASN A 112 14.59 3.08 -7.00
CA ASN A 112 14.67 1.63 -7.16
C ASN A 112 14.12 1.18 -8.53
N LEU A 113 13.06 1.83 -9.03
CA LEU A 113 12.56 1.63 -10.39
C LEU A 113 13.61 2.04 -11.44
N GLU A 114 14.29 3.17 -11.27
CA GLU A 114 15.37 3.59 -12.19
C GLU A 114 16.55 2.59 -12.16
N GLN A 115 16.95 2.11 -10.98
CA GLN A 115 18.01 1.11 -10.84
C GLN A 115 17.65 -0.18 -11.59
N GLU A 116 16.50 -0.80 -11.29
CA GLU A 116 16.06 -2.05 -11.93
C GLU A 116 15.87 -1.89 -13.44
N LEU A 117 15.32 -0.76 -13.91
CA LEU A 117 15.20 -0.48 -15.34
C LEU A 117 16.55 -0.28 -16.04
N ASN A 118 17.61 0.11 -15.31
CA ASN A 118 18.95 0.21 -15.87
C ASN A 118 19.66 -1.16 -15.87
N GLU A 119 19.53 -1.95 -14.80
CA GLU A 119 20.00 -3.34 -14.76
C GLU A 119 19.35 -4.18 -15.87
N ALA A 120 18.04 -4.08 -16.06
CA ALA A 120 17.31 -4.77 -17.14
C ALA A 120 17.79 -4.35 -18.55
N LYS A 121 18.11 -3.07 -18.78
CA LYS A 121 18.69 -2.60 -20.06
C LYS A 121 20.10 -3.16 -20.29
N GLU A 122 20.90 -3.34 -19.24
CA GLU A 122 22.22 -3.96 -19.35
C GLU A 122 22.10 -5.45 -19.69
N GLU A 123 21.15 -6.17 -19.06
CA GLU A 123 20.82 -7.56 -19.44
C GLU A 123 20.31 -7.69 -20.88
N GLU A 124 19.40 -6.80 -21.31
CA GLU A 124 18.91 -6.77 -22.70
C GLU A 124 20.01 -6.41 -23.69
N ALA A 125 20.93 -5.50 -23.36
CA ALA A 125 22.06 -5.15 -24.22
C ALA A 125 23.06 -6.31 -24.38
N LEU A 126 23.23 -7.14 -23.35
CA LEU A 126 23.99 -8.39 -23.42
C LEU A 126 23.29 -9.43 -24.32
N GLN A 127 21.97 -9.59 -24.18
CA GLN A 127 21.16 -10.52 -24.97
C GLN A 127 20.97 -10.10 -26.43
N ALA A 128 20.93 -8.79 -26.72
CA ALA A 128 20.81 -8.23 -28.07
C ALA A 128 22.03 -8.51 -28.98
N SER A 129 23.10 -9.11 -28.44
CA SER A 129 24.19 -9.69 -29.24
C SER A 129 23.75 -10.94 -30.03
N ASP A 130 22.71 -11.66 -29.57
CA ASP A 130 21.99 -12.70 -30.33
C ASP A 130 20.69 -12.11 -30.93
N GLY A 131 20.84 -11.42 -32.06
CA GLY A 131 19.83 -10.49 -32.57
C GLY A 131 18.46 -11.09 -32.92
N SER A 132 17.41 -10.61 -32.23
CA SER A 132 16.00 -10.83 -32.61
C SER A 132 15.06 -9.67 -32.24
N GLY A 133 15.46 -8.42 -32.53
CA GLY A 133 14.63 -7.23 -32.29
C GLY A 133 13.42 -7.13 -33.23
N ALA A 134 12.24 -7.58 -32.79
CA ALA A 134 10.99 -7.46 -33.54
C ALA A 134 10.27 -6.13 -33.26
N ALA A 135 10.28 -5.22 -34.23
CA ALA A 135 9.59 -3.93 -34.13
C ALA A 135 8.07 -4.10 -34.27
N ILE A 136 7.30 -3.66 -33.26
CA ILE A 136 5.83 -3.68 -33.30
C ILE A 136 5.34 -2.40 -33.97
N GLN A 137 4.91 -2.52 -35.23
CA GLN A 137 4.11 -1.51 -35.92
C GLN A 137 2.69 -2.04 -36.19
N ALA A 138 1.72 -1.14 -35.99
CA ALA A 138 0.31 -1.19 -36.39
C ALA A 138 -0.71 -1.93 -35.49
N ALA A 139 -1.84 -1.22 -35.31
CA ALA A 139 -3.16 -1.61 -34.81
C ALA A 139 -3.35 -1.86 -33.30
N GLY A 140 -4.36 -1.20 -32.74
CA GLY A 140 -4.85 -1.37 -31.37
C GLY A 140 -4.15 -0.48 -30.34
N THR A 141 -4.81 -0.24 -29.21
CA THR A 141 -4.19 0.32 -28.00
C THR A 141 -3.02 -0.55 -27.63
N VAL A 142 -1.80 0.02 -27.59
CA VAL A 142 -0.63 -0.71 -27.11
C VAL A 142 -0.55 -0.57 -25.60
N CYS A 143 -0.52 -1.70 -24.91
CA CYS A 143 -0.37 -1.76 -23.45
C CYS A 143 1.02 -2.30 -23.10
N TRP A 144 1.56 -1.82 -21.98
CA TRP A 144 2.79 -2.36 -21.41
C TRP A 144 2.43 -3.55 -20.53
N GLN A 145 2.64 -4.76 -21.04
CA GLN A 145 2.39 -5.97 -20.26
C GLN A 145 3.66 -6.33 -19.48
N CYS A 146 3.55 -6.29 -18.16
CA CYS A 146 4.64 -6.72 -17.30
C CYS A 146 4.82 -8.24 -17.34
N SER A 147 6.07 -8.71 -17.49
CA SER A 147 6.43 -10.13 -17.42
C SER A 147 7.15 -10.51 -16.13
N LYS A 148 7.78 -9.55 -15.44
CA LYS A 148 8.46 -9.76 -14.16
C LYS A 148 8.28 -8.54 -13.25
N TYR A 149 7.74 -8.78 -12.05
CA TYR A 149 7.74 -7.83 -10.95
C TYR A 149 8.81 -8.21 -9.93
N GLU A 150 9.60 -7.24 -9.47
CA GLU A 150 10.35 -7.37 -8.21
C GLU A 150 9.53 -6.77 -7.06
N THR A 151 9.62 -7.39 -5.88
CA THR A 151 8.83 -7.02 -4.71
C THR A 151 9.74 -6.46 -3.62
N SER A 152 9.61 -5.16 -3.34
CA SER A 152 10.22 -4.58 -2.15
C SER A 152 9.55 -5.15 -0.90
N LYS A 153 10.30 -5.33 0.19
CA LYS A 153 9.70 -5.75 1.47
C LYS A 153 9.12 -4.52 2.16
N SER A 154 7.94 -4.66 2.76
CA SER A 154 7.46 -3.64 3.69
C SER A 154 8.48 -3.46 4.82
N ASN A 155 8.74 -2.20 5.16
CA ASN A 155 9.86 -1.82 6.02
C ASN A 155 9.41 -0.75 7.02
N ARG A 156 10.05 -0.72 8.19
CA ARG A 156 9.81 0.32 9.18
C ARG A 156 10.58 1.59 8.82
N SER A 157 9.87 2.60 8.34
CA SER A 157 10.39 3.96 8.17
C SER A 157 10.59 4.68 9.53
N SER A 158 11.67 5.45 9.62
CA SER A 158 11.98 6.35 10.73
C SER A 158 11.25 7.69 10.67
N TRP A 159 10.93 8.21 9.48
CA TRP A 159 10.17 9.47 9.34
C TRP A 159 8.73 9.33 9.84
N CYS A 160 8.20 8.11 9.81
CA CYS A 160 6.81 7.84 10.13
C CYS A 160 6.48 8.01 11.62
N ASP A 161 7.46 7.83 12.52
CA ASP A 161 7.32 8.16 13.94
C ASP A 161 7.01 9.67 14.14
N TYR A 162 7.53 10.55 13.26
CA TYR A 162 7.22 11.98 13.25
C TYR A 162 5.85 12.27 12.60
N PHE A 163 5.58 11.70 11.42
CA PHE A 163 4.34 12.01 10.68
C PHE A 163 3.08 11.63 11.47
N PHE A 164 3.03 10.47 12.11
CA PHE A 164 1.85 10.08 12.89
C PHE A 164 1.71 10.83 14.23
N SER A 165 2.71 11.62 14.65
CA SER A 165 2.55 12.58 15.75
C SER A 165 1.80 13.85 15.30
N VAL A 166 1.97 14.26 14.03
CA VAL A 166 1.42 15.50 13.46
C VAL A 166 0.11 15.25 12.68
N GLY A 167 0.09 14.29 11.76
CA GLY A 167 -1.04 13.97 10.88
C GLY A 167 -2.30 13.54 11.64
N CYS A 168 -2.15 12.86 12.77
CA CYS A 168 -3.24 12.55 13.69
C CYS A 168 -3.95 13.79 14.28
N GLY A 169 -3.34 14.98 14.21
CA GLY A 169 -4.00 16.24 14.50
C GLY A 169 -4.80 16.84 13.34
N ALA A 170 -4.48 16.47 12.09
CA ALA A 170 -5.06 17.05 10.88
C ALA A 170 -6.24 16.24 10.30
N ILE A 171 -6.19 14.91 10.37
CA ILE A 171 -7.18 14.00 9.74
C ILE A 171 -8.40 13.75 10.66
N GLY A 172 -8.77 14.68 11.54
CA GLY A 172 -9.98 14.60 12.39
C GLY A 172 -10.05 13.50 13.47
N MET A 173 -9.18 12.49 13.42
CA MET A 173 -9.20 11.26 14.23
C MET A 173 -9.09 11.46 15.76
N LYS A 174 -8.78 12.66 16.26
CA LYS A 174 -8.75 12.94 17.72
C LYS A 174 -10.13 13.05 18.38
N THR A 175 -11.22 12.99 17.62
CA THR A 175 -12.59 13.22 18.14
C THR A 175 -13.27 11.96 18.71
N THR A 176 -12.78 10.76 18.40
CA THR A 176 -13.31 9.49 18.94
C THR A 176 -12.19 8.65 19.57
N ILE A 177 -12.50 7.86 20.62
CA ILE A 177 -11.51 6.93 21.22
C ILE A 177 -10.99 5.93 20.18
N ALA A 178 -11.80 5.54 19.19
CA ALA A 178 -11.34 4.62 18.17
C ALA A 178 -10.45 5.30 17.12
N GLY A 179 -10.68 6.58 16.79
CA GLY A 179 -9.70 7.41 16.09
C GLY A 179 -8.42 7.66 16.90
N TRP A 180 -8.50 7.71 18.23
CA TRP A 180 -7.32 7.70 19.10
C TRP A 180 -6.60 6.33 19.12
N LEU A 181 -7.33 5.20 19.11
CA LEU A 181 -6.77 3.84 19.00
C LEU A 181 -6.17 3.59 17.62
N LEU A 182 -6.75 4.16 16.55
CA LEU A 182 -6.11 4.28 15.25
C LEU A 182 -4.83 5.09 15.40
N CYS A 183 -4.88 6.30 15.95
CA CYS A 183 -3.70 7.15 16.01
C CYS A 183 -2.54 6.58 16.86
N SER A 184 -2.80 6.09 18.06
CA SER A 184 -1.77 5.56 18.98
C SER A 184 -1.47 4.08 18.77
N GLY A 185 -2.47 3.29 18.39
CA GLY A 185 -2.33 1.86 18.09
C GLY A 185 -1.79 1.63 16.69
N VAL A 186 -2.30 2.34 15.67
CA VAL A 186 -1.61 2.35 14.39
C VAL A 186 -0.26 3.02 14.55
N GLN A 187 0.04 4.02 15.40
CA GLN A 187 1.42 4.54 15.56
C GLN A 187 2.51 3.46 15.68
N GLY A 188 2.29 2.39 16.46
CA GLY A 188 3.24 1.27 16.58
C GLY A 188 3.37 0.36 15.34
N VAL A 189 2.46 0.46 14.37
CA VAL A 189 2.43 -0.28 13.10
C VAL A 189 2.55 0.64 11.87
N ALA A 190 2.21 1.91 12.01
CA ALA A 190 2.10 2.97 11.01
C ALA A 190 3.39 3.10 10.22
N CYS A 191 4.49 2.96 10.95
CA CYS A 191 5.83 3.08 10.44
C CYS A 191 6.19 1.94 9.48
N TRP A 192 5.42 0.86 9.42
CA TRP A 192 5.41 -0.03 8.26
C TRP A 192 4.66 0.62 7.10
N ILE A 193 5.45 1.12 6.15
CA ILE A 193 4.98 1.48 4.82
C ILE A 193 4.75 0.16 4.07
N PRO A 194 3.65 0.01 3.30
CA PRO A 194 3.40 -1.21 2.53
C PRO A 194 4.54 -1.58 1.58
N SER A 195 4.62 -2.85 1.23
CA SER A 195 5.43 -3.33 0.14
C SER A 195 4.90 -2.77 -1.17
N TYR A 196 5.80 -2.65 -2.13
CA TYR A 196 5.46 -2.28 -3.49
C TYR A 196 6.12 -3.26 -4.46
N ARG A 197 5.48 -3.42 -5.62
CA ARG A 197 5.97 -4.18 -6.75
C ARG A 197 6.31 -3.24 -7.89
N ILE A 198 7.51 -3.36 -8.42
CA ILE A 198 7.99 -2.62 -9.59
C ILE A 198 8.10 -3.56 -10.78
N CYS A 199 7.59 -3.15 -11.93
CA CYS A 199 7.72 -3.89 -13.17
C CYS A 199 9.14 -3.71 -13.73
N VAL A 200 9.99 -4.71 -13.55
CA VAL A 200 11.40 -4.66 -13.98
C VAL A 200 11.60 -5.21 -15.39
N GLN A 201 10.66 -6.04 -15.86
CA GLN A 201 10.67 -6.56 -17.23
C GLN A 201 9.25 -6.64 -17.77
N GLY A 202 9.06 -6.25 -19.02
CA GLY A 202 7.79 -6.32 -19.72
C GLY A 202 7.97 -6.13 -21.21
N LYS A 203 6.86 -6.05 -21.94
CA LYS A 203 6.86 -5.76 -23.37
C LYS A 203 5.63 -4.96 -23.75
N TRP A 204 5.80 -4.09 -24.75
CA TRP A 204 4.66 -3.53 -25.47
C TRP A 204 3.94 -4.64 -26.22
N THR A 205 2.62 -4.70 -26.06
CA THR A 205 1.74 -5.66 -26.72
C THR A 205 0.54 -4.93 -27.31
N SER A 206 0.05 -5.37 -28.48
CA SER A 206 -1.21 -4.92 -29.06
C SER A 206 -2.44 -5.66 -28.49
N ILE A 207 -2.20 -6.59 -27.56
CA ILE A 207 -3.22 -7.31 -26.78
C ILE A 207 -3.06 -6.88 -25.33
N CYS A 208 -3.90 -5.95 -24.88
CA CYS A 208 -4.04 -5.59 -23.48
C CYS A 208 -4.78 -6.70 -22.71
N PRO A 209 -4.48 -6.95 -21.41
CA PRO A 209 -5.37 -7.74 -20.56
C PRO A 209 -6.76 -7.08 -20.46
N MET A 210 -7.79 -7.89 -20.18
CA MET A 210 -9.20 -7.48 -20.02
C MET A 210 -9.71 -7.81 -18.61
#